data_AF-A0A843KTJ2-F1
#
_entry.id   AF-A0A843KTJ2-F1
#
_cell.length_a   1.000
_cell.length_b   1.000
_cell.length_c   1.000
_cell.angle_alpha   90.00
_cell.angle_beta   90.00
_cell.angle_gamma   90.00
#
_symmetry.space_group_name_H-M   'P 1'
#
loop_
_entity.id
_entity.type
_entity.pdbx_description
1 polymer ?
#
loop_
_entity_poly.entity_id
_entity_poly.type
_entity_poly.pdbx_seq_one_letter_code
_entity_poly.pdbx_strand_id
1 'polypeptide(L)'
;MKQKNRSGLCAAALVGLLLVCAAVAPVGAEGQLMLENANIVGGRLLIDETTGTDCCSASAGRYIGPYIPGTTYRIVVYCEYKDGNDVIGQTAQFRLQGPDGTVDTRSIWDFPIFNNNWEGTLSVDFTPEGPGTYHWELTCNEGAHSASARGDLDIR
;
A
#
# COMPACT_ATOMS: atom_id res chain seq x y z
N MET A 1 98.52 -18.68 -19.32
CA MET A 1 97.71 -19.60 -18.49
C MET A 1 96.82 -18.78 -17.57
N LYS A 2 95.50 -19.07 -17.58
CA LYS A 2 94.41 -18.66 -16.65
C LYS A 2 94.32 -17.17 -16.21
N GLN A 3 93.16 -16.52 -16.08
CA GLN A 3 91.74 -16.75 -16.41
C GLN A 3 91.03 -15.46 -15.94
N LYS A 4 90.13 -14.90 -16.77
CA LYS A 4 88.85 -14.18 -16.49
C LYS A 4 88.73 -13.28 -15.23
N ASN A 5 88.01 -12.17 -15.19
CA ASN A 5 87.18 -11.40 -16.12
C ASN A 5 86.75 -10.11 -15.37
N ARG A 6 86.87 -8.95 -16.04
CA ARG A 6 85.80 -7.97 -16.34
C ARG A 6 84.86 -7.55 -15.18
N SER A 7 84.97 -6.28 -14.75
CA SER A 7 84.08 -5.14 -15.11
C SER A 7 82.74 -5.18 -14.36
N GLY A 8 82.27 -4.17 -13.65
CA GLY A 8 82.43 -2.72 -13.81
C GLY A 8 81.08 -2.13 -13.43
N LEU A 9 81.08 -1.06 -12.65
CA LEU A 9 79.89 -0.38 -12.13
C LEU A 9 78.93 0.04 -13.25
N CYS A 10 77.63 0.00 -12.99
CA CYS A 10 76.72 1.03 -13.49
C CYS A 10 75.45 1.13 -12.64
N ALA A 11 75.10 2.37 -12.33
CA ALA A 11 73.95 2.79 -11.54
C ALA A 11 72.63 2.56 -12.28
N ALA A 12 71.55 2.39 -11.50
CA ALA A 12 70.20 2.70 -11.96
C ALA A 12 69.44 3.38 -10.80
N ALA A 13 68.92 4.55 -11.11
CA ALA A 13 68.17 5.44 -10.23
C ALA A 13 66.65 5.21 -10.41
N LEU A 14 65.89 5.47 -9.33
CA LEU A 14 64.47 5.87 -9.26
C LEU A 14 63.45 4.87 -9.87
N VAL A 15 62.32 4.56 -9.25
CA VAL A 15 61.16 5.44 -9.01
C VAL A 15 60.29 4.80 -7.92
N GLY A 16 59.84 5.62 -6.96
CA GLY A 16 58.92 5.19 -5.91
C GLY A 16 57.54 4.82 -6.44
N LEU A 17 57.03 3.67 -6.03
CA LEU A 17 55.66 3.24 -6.30
C LEU A 17 54.79 3.61 -5.10
N LEU A 18 54.23 4.82 -5.13
CA LEU A 18 53.12 5.22 -4.26
C LEU A 18 51.86 4.50 -4.75
N LEU A 19 51.48 3.41 -4.06
CA LEU A 19 50.16 2.79 -4.22
C LEU A 19 49.11 3.73 -3.62
N VAL A 20 48.50 4.56 -4.46
CA VAL A 20 47.26 5.24 -4.13
C VAL A 20 46.13 4.23 -4.35
N CYS A 21 45.56 3.71 -3.27
CA CYS A 21 44.33 2.95 -3.32
C CYS A 21 43.20 3.87 -3.81
N ALA A 22 42.85 3.78 -5.09
CA ALA A 22 41.62 4.37 -5.59
C ALA A 22 40.45 3.57 -5.01
N ALA A 23 39.85 4.08 -3.93
CA ALA A 23 38.55 3.63 -3.48
C ALA A 23 37.53 4.00 -4.57
N VAL A 24 37.15 3.02 -5.38
CA VAL A 24 36.00 3.13 -6.27
C VAL A 24 34.77 3.09 -5.37
N ALA A 25 34.24 4.26 -5.02
CA ALA A 25 32.92 4.35 -4.41
C ALA A 25 31.89 3.83 -5.42
N PRO A 26 30.94 2.97 -5.03
CA PRO A 26 29.82 2.67 -5.90
C PRO A 26 28.99 3.95 -6.07
N VAL A 27 28.99 4.48 -7.29
CA VAL A 27 28.07 5.50 -7.76
C VAL A 27 26.68 4.89 -7.83
N GLY A 28 25.72 5.54 -7.17
CA GLY A 28 24.30 5.41 -7.51
C GLY A 28 23.52 4.33 -6.76
N ALA A 29 23.43 4.45 -5.43
CA ALA A 29 22.22 4.03 -4.73
C ALA A 29 21.43 5.29 -4.35
N GLU A 30 21.05 6.08 -5.35
CA GLU A 30 20.12 7.18 -5.13
C GLU A 30 18.71 6.62 -5.05
N GLY A 31 18.18 6.59 -3.83
CA GLY A 31 16.76 6.86 -3.60
C GLY A 31 15.76 5.85 -4.16
N GLN A 32 16.04 4.54 -4.07
CA GLN A 32 14.94 3.58 -4.04
C GLN A 32 14.38 3.58 -2.61
N LEU A 33 13.70 4.69 -2.25
CA LEU A 33 12.57 4.58 -1.33
C LEU A 33 11.54 3.74 -2.08
N MET A 34 11.74 2.42 -2.02
CA MET A 34 10.68 1.44 -2.18
C MET A 34 9.57 1.96 -1.29
N LEU A 35 8.55 2.54 -1.91
CA LEU A 35 7.30 2.81 -1.24
C LEU A 35 6.71 1.42 -1.01
N GLU A 36 7.20 0.72 0.03
CA GLU A 36 6.62 -0.50 0.55
C GLU A 36 5.16 -0.17 0.82
N ASN A 37 4.30 -0.61 -0.10
CA ASN A 37 2.86 -0.51 -0.05
C ASN A 37 2.36 0.93 0.14
N ALA A 38 2.10 1.61 -0.98
CA ALA A 38 1.40 2.89 -0.96
C ALA A 38 -0.01 2.69 -0.38
N ASN A 39 -0.16 2.85 0.93
CA ASN A 39 -1.44 2.78 1.61
C ASN A 39 -2.26 4.00 1.18
N ILE A 40 -3.33 3.77 0.43
CA ILE A 40 -4.29 4.81 0.07
C ILE A 40 -5.49 4.73 1.00
N VAL A 41 -5.94 5.89 1.49
CA VAL A 41 -7.21 5.98 2.21
C VAL A 41 -8.33 5.89 1.18
N GLY A 42 -8.90 4.70 1.03
CA GLY A 42 -9.92 4.37 0.05
C GLY A 42 -11.31 4.90 0.39
N GLY A 43 -11.59 5.14 1.67
CA GLY A 43 -12.87 5.71 2.10
C GLY A 43 -13.29 5.31 3.50
N ARG A 44 -14.57 5.54 3.80
CA ARG A 44 -15.24 5.15 5.05
C ARG A 44 -16.61 4.55 4.77
N LEU A 45 -16.93 3.48 5.49
CA LEU A 45 -18.25 2.89 5.59
C LEU A 45 -18.74 2.97 7.03
N LEU A 46 -19.99 3.37 7.22
CA LEU A 46 -20.64 3.40 8.52
C LEU A 46 -22.02 2.75 8.41
N ILE A 47 -22.32 1.89 9.38
CA ILE A 47 -23.67 1.42 9.69
C ILE A 47 -23.94 1.89 11.12
N ASP A 48 -24.87 2.83 11.29
CA ASP A 48 -25.24 3.43 12.57
C ASP A 48 -26.74 3.23 12.84
N GLU A 49 -27.08 2.12 13.48
CA GLU A 49 -28.45 1.75 13.81
C GLU A 49 -29.08 2.70 14.84
N THR A 50 -28.27 3.50 15.55
CA THR A 50 -28.77 4.46 16.55
C THR A 50 -29.48 5.67 15.91
N THR A 51 -29.29 5.87 14.60
CA THR A 51 -29.77 7.05 13.87
C THR A 51 -31.13 6.85 13.19
N GLY A 52 -31.68 5.62 13.22
CA GLY A 52 -32.97 5.30 12.61
C GLY A 52 -32.88 4.93 11.13
N THR A 53 -33.63 5.61 10.26
CA THR A 53 -33.94 5.15 8.88
C THR A 53 -32.79 5.27 7.86
N ASP A 54 -31.78 6.09 8.15
CA ASP A 54 -30.60 6.30 7.31
C ASP A 54 -29.34 5.74 7.99
N CYS A 55 -29.38 4.48 8.41
CA CYS A 55 -28.29 3.85 9.16
C CYS A 55 -27.01 3.67 8.32
N CYS A 56 -27.12 3.48 7.00
CA CYS A 56 -25.97 3.21 6.13
C CYS A 56 -25.40 4.49 5.51
N SER A 57 -24.10 4.71 5.61
CA SER A 57 -23.39 5.75 4.87
C SER A 57 -22.06 5.26 4.28
N ALA A 58 -21.75 5.76 3.10
CA ALA A 58 -20.54 5.44 2.36
C ALA A 58 -19.88 6.71 1.83
N SER A 59 -18.56 6.81 1.97
CA SER A 59 -17.77 7.89 1.40
C SER A 59 -16.47 7.31 0.85
N ALA A 60 -16.06 7.78 -0.32
CA ALA A 60 -14.87 7.27 -0.99
C ALA A 60 -13.79 8.35 -1.12
N GLY A 61 -12.54 7.91 -1.08
CA GLY A 61 -11.37 8.74 -1.28
C GLY A 61 -11.01 8.90 -2.76
N ARG A 62 -10.07 9.81 -3.00
CA ARG A 62 -9.39 9.97 -4.30
C ARG A 62 -7.90 10.08 -4.07
N TYR A 63 -7.12 9.34 -4.84
CA TYR A 63 -5.67 9.43 -4.87
C TYR A 63 -5.22 9.93 -6.24
N ILE A 64 -4.24 10.83 -6.24
CA ILE A 64 -3.58 11.32 -7.45
C ILE A 64 -2.07 11.21 -7.24
N GLY A 65 -1.36 10.58 -8.16
CA GLY A 65 0.09 10.42 -8.07
C GLY A 65 0.77 10.08 -9.39
N PRO A 66 2.10 9.98 -9.39
CA PRO A 66 2.83 9.49 -10.55
C PRO A 66 2.62 7.98 -10.73
N TYR A 67 2.62 7.51 -11.98
CA TYR A 67 2.71 6.09 -12.29
C TYR A 67 4.14 5.58 -12.08
N ILE A 68 4.29 4.59 -11.20
CA ILE A 68 5.54 3.87 -10.98
C ILE A 68 5.29 2.41 -11.37
N PRO A 69 5.94 1.89 -12.42
CA PRO A 69 5.76 0.51 -12.85
C PRO A 69 6.04 -0.49 -11.73
N GLY A 70 5.11 -1.43 -11.53
CA GLY A 70 5.24 -2.49 -10.52
C GLY A 70 4.90 -2.07 -9.09
N THR A 71 4.46 -0.83 -8.85
CA THR A 71 3.97 -0.42 -7.52
C THR A 71 2.61 -1.05 -7.20
N THR A 72 2.54 -1.70 -6.04
CA THR A 72 1.29 -2.17 -5.47
C THR A 72 0.74 -1.14 -4.49
N TYR A 73 -0.49 -0.71 -4.74
CA TYR A 73 -1.26 0.17 -3.85
C TYR A 73 -2.15 -0.68 -2.95
N ARG A 74 -2.15 -0.40 -1.65
CA ARG A 74 -3.10 -1.01 -0.73
C ARG A 74 -4.23 -0.03 -0.46
N ILE A 75 -5.43 -0.35 -0.92
CA ILE A 75 -6.64 0.45 -0.72
C ILE A 75 -7.22 0.07 0.63
N VAL A 76 -7.24 1.00 1.59
CA VAL A 76 -7.73 0.76 2.95
C VAL A 76 -9.00 1.55 3.19
N VAL A 77 -10.06 0.87 3.62
CA VAL A 77 -11.37 1.46 3.93
C VAL A 77 -11.64 1.28 5.41
N TYR A 78 -11.93 2.37 6.11
CA TYR A 78 -12.33 2.33 7.51
C TYR A 78 -13.81 1.99 7.62
N CYS A 79 -14.15 1.08 8.51
CA CYS A 79 -15.51 0.62 8.71
C CYS A 79 -15.88 0.76 10.18
N GLU A 80 -17.10 1.24 10.43
CA GLU A 80 -17.66 1.40 11.77
C GLU A 80 -19.09 0.87 11.77
N TYR A 81 -19.40 0.03 12.74
CA TYR A 81 -20.72 -0.49 13.01
C TYR A 81 -21.11 -0.08 14.43
N LYS A 82 -22.21 0.66 14.55
CA LYS A 82 -22.82 1.03 15.83
C LYS A 82 -24.17 0.34 15.95
N ASP A 83 -24.24 -0.50 16.97
CA ASP A 83 -25.38 -1.31 17.34
C ASP A 83 -26.45 -0.47 18.07
N GLY A 84 -27.70 -0.59 17.61
CA GLY A 84 -28.87 0.03 18.19
C GLY A 84 -29.45 -0.74 19.39
N ASN A 85 -29.01 -1.98 19.62
CA ASN A 85 -29.58 -2.97 20.55
C ASN A 85 -31.07 -3.26 20.27
N ASP A 86 -31.51 -3.14 19.02
CA ASP A 86 -32.89 -3.37 18.65
C ASP A 86 -33.21 -4.88 18.59
N VAL A 87 -34.49 -5.25 18.67
CA VAL A 87 -34.89 -6.67 18.92
C VAL A 87 -34.81 -7.55 17.66
N ILE A 88 -34.35 -7.02 16.52
CA ILE A 88 -34.41 -7.69 15.22
C ILE A 88 -33.00 -8.01 14.74
N GLY A 89 -32.54 -9.24 14.97
CA GLY A 89 -31.23 -9.69 14.51
C GLY A 89 -31.14 -9.76 12.98
N GLN A 90 -30.43 -8.81 12.38
CA GLN A 90 -30.08 -8.79 10.96
C GLN A 90 -28.58 -9.00 10.77
N THR A 91 -28.10 -9.06 9.52
CA THR A 91 -26.66 -9.11 9.24
C THR A 91 -26.25 -7.81 8.59
N ALA A 92 -25.42 -7.04 9.30
CA ALA A 92 -24.72 -5.90 8.75
C ALA A 92 -23.53 -6.39 7.92
N GLN A 93 -23.33 -5.81 6.74
CA GLN A 93 -22.21 -6.16 5.87
C GLN A 93 -21.52 -4.89 5.35
N PHE A 94 -20.19 -4.93 5.41
CA PHE A 94 -19.29 -4.02 4.70
C PHE A 94 -18.63 -4.78 3.55
N ARG A 95 -18.45 -4.09 2.43
CA ARG A 95 -17.80 -4.61 1.23
C ARG A 95 -16.92 -3.56 0.57
N LEU A 96 -15.72 -3.97 0.20
CA LEU A 96 -14.78 -3.26 -0.66
C LEU A 96 -14.50 -4.14 -1.88
N GLN A 97 -14.65 -3.59 -3.07
CA GLN A 97 -14.22 -4.22 -4.32
C GLN A 97 -13.16 -3.35 -5.00
N GLY A 98 -11.97 -3.91 -5.20
CA GLY A 98 -10.86 -3.25 -5.85
C GLY A 98 -11.01 -3.14 -7.38
N PRO A 99 -10.09 -2.41 -8.03
CA PRO A 99 -10.15 -2.17 -9.47
C PRO A 99 -10.01 -3.41 -10.35
N ASP A 100 -9.35 -4.44 -9.85
CA ASP A 100 -9.19 -5.75 -10.48
C ASP A 100 -10.36 -6.71 -10.16
N GLY A 101 -11.35 -6.25 -9.41
CA GLY A 101 -12.48 -7.04 -8.96
C GLY A 101 -12.22 -7.85 -7.69
N THR A 102 -11.03 -7.78 -7.09
CA THR A 102 -10.73 -8.39 -5.78
C THR A 102 -11.68 -7.83 -4.71
N VAL A 103 -12.17 -8.68 -3.81
CA VAL A 103 -13.19 -8.30 -2.81
C VAL A 103 -12.68 -8.60 -1.41
N ASP A 104 -12.89 -7.65 -0.50
CA ASP A 104 -12.81 -7.85 0.94
C ASP A 104 -14.17 -7.50 1.58
N THR A 105 -14.59 -8.30 2.55
CA THR A 105 -15.91 -8.16 3.20
C THR A 105 -15.83 -8.43 4.69
N ARG A 106 -16.63 -7.69 5.44
CA ARG A 106 -16.88 -7.95 6.85
C ARG A 106 -18.37 -8.09 7.07
N SER A 107 -18.80 -9.21 7.64
CA SER A 107 -20.17 -9.39 8.13
C SER A 107 -20.18 -9.34 9.65
N ILE A 108 -21.18 -8.68 10.20
CA ILE A 108 -21.45 -8.59 11.63
C ILE A 108 -22.86 -9.12 11.82
N TRP A 109 -22.98 -10.13 12.69
CA TRP A 109 -24.29 -10.62 13.06
C TRP A 109 -24.80 -9.76 14.21
N ASP A 110 -25.95 -9.12 13.99
CA ASP A 110 -26.68 -8.38 15.02
C ASP A 110 -27.37 -9.38 15.96
N PHE A 111 -26.95 -9.32 17.22
CA PHE A 111 -27.48 -10.14 18.29
C PHE A 111 -28.34 -9.27 19.19
N PRO A 112 -29.65 -9.59 19.33
CA PRO A 112 -30.49 -8.90 20.30
C PRO A 112 -29.83 -8.93 21.69
N ILE A 113 -29.84 -7.78 22.38
CA ILE A 113 -29.42 -7.62 23.79
C ILE A 113 -27.89 -7.60 23.98
N PHE A 114 -27.08 -7.84 22.94
CA PHE A 114 -25.62 -7.79 23.04
C PHE A 114 -25.04 -6.68 22.18
N ASN A 115 -24.39 -5.71 22.84
CA ASN A 115 -23.59 -4.73 22.13
C ASN A 115 -22.43 -5.38 21.38
N ASN A 116 -22.52 -5.36 20.06
CA ASN A 116 -21.57 -5.88 19.08
C ASN A 116 -20.97 -4.77 18.21
N ASN A 117 -20.90 -3.53 18.73
CA ASN A 117 -20.16 -2.42 18.13
C ASN A 117 -18.81 -2.89 17.60
N TRP A 118 -18.46 -2.43 16.40
CA TRP A 118 -17.23 -2.86 15.75
C TRP A 118 -16.61 -1.74 14.93
N GLU A 119 -15.30 -1.60 15.07
CA GLU A 119 -14.46 -0.77 14.20
C GLU A 119 -13.38 -1.64 13.58
N GLY A 120 -13.05 -1.35 12.33
CA GLY A 120 -11.95 -2.03 11.66
C GLY A 120 -11.72 -1.53 10.24
N THR A 121 -11.02 -2.33 9.45
CA THR A 121 -10.70 -1.99 8.07
C THR A 121 -11.00 -3.14 7.12
N LEU A 122 -11.36 -2.77 5.90
CA LEU A 122 -11.26 -3.62 4.72
C LEU A 122 -10.04 -3.19 3.91
N SER A 123 -9.43 -4.12 3.20
CA SER A 123 -8.33 -3.77 2.30
C SER A 123 -8.16 -4.70 1.12
N VAL A 124 -7.78 -4.11 -0.01
CA VAL A 124 -7.39 -4.83 -1.22
C VAL A 124 -6.07 -4.27 -1.73
N ASP A 125 -5.23 -5.14 -2.28
CA ASP A 125 -4.00 -4.77 -2.96
C ASP A 125 -4.27 -4.69 -4.47
N PHE A 126 -3.71 -3.67 -5.13
CA PHE A 126 -3.88 -3.45 -6.56
C PHE A 126 -2.57 -3.01 -7.21
N THR A 127 -2.17 -3.71 -8.27
CA THR A 127 -0.98 -3.38 -9.07
C THR A 127 -1.42 -2.97 -10.49
N PRO A 128 -1.40 -1.67 -10.82
CA PRO A 128 -1.76 -1.19 -12.15
C PRO A 128 -0.79 -1.67 -13.24
N GLU A 129 -1.31 -2.09 -14.40
CA GLU A 129 -0.50 -2.45 -15.57
C GLU A 129 0.07 -1.22 -16.31
N GLY A 130 -0.50 -0.03 -16.07
CA GLY A 130 -0.12 1.20 -16.75
C GLY A 130 -0.64 2.47 -16.06
N PRO A 131 -0.34 3.65 -16.60
CA PRO A 131 -0.97 4.88 -16.16
C PRO A 131 -2.45 4.89 -16.53
N GLY A 132 -3.29 5.50 -15.70
CA GLY A 132 -4.73 5.55 -15.91
C GLY A 132 -5.52 5.94 -14.68
N THR A 133 -6.83 5.90 -14.83
CA THR A 133 -7.79 6.04 -13.74
C THR A 133 -8.37 4.66 -13.43
N TYR A 134 -8.26 4.26 -12.18
CA TYR A 134 -8.76 3.00 -11.65
C TYR A 134 -9.78 3.27 -10.55
N HIS A 135 -10.74 2.37 -10.38
CA HIS A 135 -11.87 2.61 -9.49
C HIS A 135 -12.06 1.47 -8.51
N TRP A 136 -12.50 1.77 -7.30
CA TRP A 136 -12.98 0.78 -6.35
C TRP A 136 -14.38 1.14 -5.89
N GLU A 137 -15.15 0.13 -5.51
CA GLU A 137 -16.53 0.26 -5.08
C GLU A 137 -16.64 -0.09 -3.59
N LEU A 138 -17.34 0.75 -2.85
CA LEU A 138 -17.64 0.59 -1.43
C LEU A 138 -19.13 0.32 -1.28
N THR A 139 -19.50 -0.61 -0.42
CA THR A 139 -20.91 -0.86 -0.10
C THR A 139 -21.03 -1.22 1.38
N CYS A 140 -22.03 -0.64 2.04
CA CYS A 140 -22.54 -1.15 3.30
C CYS A 140 -24.03 -1.45 3.17
N ASN A 141 -24.49 -2.49 3.85
CA ASN A 141 -25.90 -2.88 3.87
C ASN A 141 -26.29 -3.49 5.21
N GLU A 142 -27.51 -3.21 5.62
CA GLU A 142 -28.14 -3.70 6.84
C GLU A 142 -29.65 -3.76 6.56
N GLY A 143 -30.18 -4.98 6.45
CA GLY A 143 -31.57 -5.19 6.05
C GLY A 143 -31.95 -4.59 4.70
N ALA A 144 -32.91 -3.68 4.73
CA ALA A 144 -33.39 -2.94 3.56
C ALA A 144 -32.57 -1.67 3.26
N HIS A 145 -31.64 -1.31 4.14
CA HIS A 145 -30.82 -0.12 4.02
C HIS A 145 -29.48 -0.46 3.39
N SER A 146 -29.01 0.41 2.49
CA SER A 146 -27.70 0.26 1.87
C SER A 146 -27.17 1.60 1.40
N ALA A 147 -25.85 1.78 1.46
CA ALA A 147 -25.17 2.89 0.84
C ALA A 147 -23.97 2.41 0.03
N SER A 148 -23.62 3.16 -1.01
CA SER A 148 -22.49 2.87 -1.87
C SER A 148 -21.74 4.14 -2.26
N ALA A 149 -20.44 4.01 -2.45
CA ALA A 149 -19.59 5.09 -2.96
C ALA A 149 -18.49 4.50 -3.84
N ARG A 150 -18.00 5.31 -4.79
CA ARG A 150 -16.92 4.94 -5.71
C ARG A 150 -15.74 5.86 -5.50
N GLY A 151 -14.55 5.28 -5.37
CA GLY A 151 -13.30 6.03 -5.26
C GLY A 151 -12.41 5.87 -6.48
N ASP A 152 -11.42 6.76 -6.58
CA ASP A 152 -10.57 6.90 -7.77
C ASP A 152 -9.07 6.89 -7.44
N LEU A 153 -8.32 6.10 -8.20
CA LEU A 153 -6.86 6.09 -8.24
C LEU A 153 -6.43 6.65 -9.60
N ASP A 154 -5.99 7.91 -9.62
CA ASP A 154 -5.48 8.59 -10.82
C ASP A 154 -3.95 8.59 -10.82
N ILE A 155 -3.34 7.80 -11.71
CA ILE A 155 -1.89 7.70 -11.84
C ILE A 155 -1.44 8.04 -13.26
N ARG A 156 -0.41 8.87 -13.39
CA ARG A 156 0.05 9.42 -14.68
C ARG A 156 1.56 9.43 -14.82
#